data_AF-A0A846QNX6-F1
#
_entry.id   AF-A0A846QNX6-F1
#
_cell.length_a   1.000
_cell.length_b   1.000
_cell.length_c   1.000
_cell.angle_alpha   90.00
_cell.angle_beta   90.00
_cell.angle_gamma   90.00
#
_symmetry.space_group_name_H-M   'P 1'
#
loop_
_entity.id
_entity.type
_entity.pdbx_description
1 polymer ?
#
loop_
_entity_poly.entity_id
_entity_poly.type
_entity_poly.pdbx_seq_one_letter_code
_entity_poly.pdbx_strand_id
1 'polypeptide(L)'
;MDFLTLKHDLDTNFALILDSTTHGELPGSDVVAEFVRLCRTLHIQAEEDWNAEAEDFAHLAVKLQQAVKRGNVQEAVMIVDSLDAAKDYCHRTFSM
;
A
#
# COMPACT_ATOMS: atom_id res chain seq x y z
N MET A 1 12.30 -10.83 7.48
CA MET A 1 10.95 -10.47 7.96
C MET A 1 10.05 -11.62 7.59
N ASP A 2 9.41 -12.26 8.56
CA ASP A 2 8.39 -13.28 8.30
C ASP A 2 7.10 -12.62 7.78
N PHE A 3 6.22 -13.43 7.21
CA PHE A 3 5.01 -12.95 6.56
C PHE A 3 4.02 -12.26 7.53
N LEU A 4 3.94 -12.70 8.79
CA LEU A 4 3.03 -12.09 9.77
C LEU A 4 3.49 -10.68 10.17
N THR A 5 4.80 -10.51 10.38
CA THR A 5 5.39 -9.19 10.64
C THR A 5 5.20 -8.27 9.44
N LEU A 6 5.44 -8.76 8.22
CA LEU A 6 5.22 -7.99 6.99
C LEU A 6 3.76 -7.50 6.88
N LYS A 7 2.81 -8.41 7.11
CA LYS A 7 1.37 -8.12 7.09
C LYS A 7 0.99 -7.03 8.09
N HIS A 8 1.45 -7.17 9.34
CA HIS A 8 1.20 -6.21 10.40
C HIS A 8 1.77 -4.82 10.08
N ASP A 9 3.01 -4.76 9.59
CA ASP A 9 3.67 -3.50 9.25
C ASP A 9 3.00 -2.82 8.06
N LEU A 10 2.51 -3.60 7.08
CA LEU A 10 1.77 -3.12 5.92
C LEU A 10 0.42 -2.53 6.34
N ASP A 11 -0.34 -3.23 7.19
CA ASP A 11 -1.61 -2.73 7.74
C ASP A 11 -1.40 -1.44 8.55
N THR A 12 -0.36 -1.40 9.39
CA THR A 12 -0.07 -0.24 10.23
C THR A 12 0.29 0.98 9.38
N ASN A 13 1.18 0.83 8.40
CA ASN A 13 1.55 1.93 7.50
C ASN A 13 0.35 2.38 6.64
N PHE A 14 -0.45 1.43 6.15
CA PHE A 14 -1.61 1.75 5.34
C PHE A 14 -2.67 2.52 6.14
N ALA A 15 -2.89 2.17 7.40
CA ALA A 15 -3.81 2.89 8.28
C ALA A 15 -3.39 4.37 8.49
N LEU A 16 -2.09 4.64 8.64
CA LEU A 16 -1.57 6.02 8.75
C LEU A 16 -1.77 6.80 7.44
N ILE A 17 -1.60 6.13 6.30
CA ILE A 17 -1.84 6.71 4.97
C ILE A 17 -3.32 7.04 4.77
N LEU A 18 -4.19 6.10 5.14
CA LEU A 18 -5.64 6.25 5.04
C LEU A 18 -6.16 7.36 5.94
N ASP A 19 -5.67 7.43 7.19
CA ASP A 19 -6.02 8.49 8.13
C ASP A 19 -5.65 9.88 7.55
N SER A 20 -4.43 10.04 7.02
CA SER A 20 -4.02 11.31 6.41
C SER A 20 -4.92 11.71 5.23
N THR A 21 -5.19 10.77 4.33
CA THR A 21 -5.94 11.04 3.09
C THR A 21 -7.43 11.24 3.31
N THR A 22 -8.04 10.57 4.30
CA THR A 22 -9.45 10.80 4.69
C THR A 22 -9.68 12.20 5.26
N HIS A 23 -8.65 12.83 5.83
CA HIS A 23 -8.68 14.23 6.25
C HIS A 23 -8.31 15.22 5.13
N GLY A 24 -8.07 14.73 3.90
CA GLY A 24 -7.67 15.56 2.77
C GLY A 24 -6.23 16.06 2.85
N GLU A 25 -5.38 15.37 3.60
CA GLU A 25 -3.96 15.68 3.77
C GLU A 25 -3.08 14.68 3.01
N LEU A 26 -1.84 15.09 2.74
CA LEU A 26 -0.85 14.16 2.20
C LEU A 26 -0.23 13.35 3.33
N PRO A 27 -0.12 12.03 3.19
CA PRO A 27 0.62 11.22 4.14
C PRO A 27 2.11 11.57 4.14
N GLY A 28 2.77 11.30 5.27
CA GLY A 28 4.21 11.48 5.42
C GLY A 28 5.00 10.75 4.33
N SER A 29 5.97 11.43 3.72
CA SER A 29 6.78 10.85 2.63
C SER A 29 7.59 9.64 3.07
N ASP A 30 8.00 9.61 4.33
CA ASP A 30 8.65 8.50 5.03
C ASP A 30 7.71 7.31 5.18
N VAL A 31 6.48 7.53 5.66
CA VAL A 31 5.44 6.50 5.78
C VAL A 31 5.14 5.86 4.42
N VAL A 32 4.98 6.69 3.38
CA VAL A 32 4.70 6.19 2.02
C VAL A 32 5.90 5.44 1.43
N ALA A 33 7.13 5.90 1.69
CA ALA A 33 8.32 5.19 1.24
C ALA A 33 8.46 3.81 1.89
N GLU A 34 8.15 3.71 3.18
CA GLU A 34 8.14 2.44 3.89
C GLU A 34 7.02 1.53 3.38
N PHE A 35 5.81 2.05 3.16
CA PHE A 35 4.71 1.32 2.55
C PHE A 35 5.08 0.73 1.18
N VAL A 36 5.75 1.50 0.31
CA VAL A 36 6.26 1.00 -0.99
C VAL A 36 7.24 -0.16 -0.80
N ARG A 37 8.13 -0.06 0.19
CA ARG A 37 9.11 -1.11 0.50
C ARG A 37 8.40 -2.40 0.95
N LEU A 38 7.38 -2.27 1.80
CA LEU A 38 6.57 -3.39 2.27
C LEU A 38 5.79 -4.04 1.12
N CYS A 39 5.15 -3.26 0.24
CA CYS A 39 4.41 -3.80 -0.92
C CYS A 39 5.32 -4.57 -1.89
N ARG A 40 6.55 -4.09 -2.13
CA ARG A 40 7.54 -4.83 -2.93
C ARG A 40 7.99 -6.12 -2.25
N THR A 41 8.14 -6.08 -0.93
CA THR A 41 8.49 -7.27 -0.14
C THR A 41 7.37 -8.30 -0.21
N LEU A 42 6.11 -7.85 -0.18
CA LEU A 42 4.93 -8.70 -0.38
C LEU A 42 4.95 -9.37 -1.75
N HIS A 43 5.19 -8.61 -2.83
CA HIS A 43 5.29 -9.16 -4.18
C HIS A 43 6.40 -10.22 -4.32
N ILE A 44 7.56 -10.00 -3.72
CA ILE A 44 8.66 -10.99 -3.72
C ILE A 44 8.28 -12.28 -3.01
N GLN A 45 7.44 -12.20 -1.96
CA GLN A 45 6.96 -13.35 -1.20
C GLN A 45 5.67 -13.95 -1.76
N ALA A 46 5.09 -13.33 -2.79
CA ALA A 46 3.80 -13.75 -3.34
C ALA A 46 3.93 -15.03 -4.16
N GLU A 47 3.05 -15.99 -3.87
CA GLU A 47 2.94 -17.23 -4.64
C GLU A 47 2.34 -16.95 -6.02
N GLU A 48 2.56 -17.86 -6.97
CA GLU A 48 2.13 -17.68 -8.37
C GLU A 48 0.64 -17.35 -8.51
N ASP A 49 -0.20 -17.90 -7.63
CA ASP A 49 -1.66 -17.73 -7.63
C ASP A 49 -2.13 -16.28 -7.37
N TRP A 50 -1.28 -15.43 -6.79
CA TRP A 50 -1.63 -14.04 -6.46
C TRP A 50 -0.46 -13.06 -6.68
N ASN A 51 0.57 -13.48 -7.43
CA ASN A 51 1.76 -12.68 -7.71
C ASN A 51 1.43 -11.43 -8.52
N ALA A 52 0.52 -11.54 -9.49
CA ALA A 52 0.09 -10.44 -10.34
C ALA A 52 -0.64 -9.35 -9.55
N GLU A 53 -1.52 -9.74 -8.63
CA GLU A 53 -2.23 -8.83 -7.74
C GLU A 53 -1.26 -8.11 -6.79
N ALA A 54 -0.25 -8.83 -6.27
CA ALA A 54 0.78 -8.23 -5.43
C ALA A 54 1.67 -7.25 -6.23
N GLU A 55 1.96 -7.55 -7.50
CA GLU A 55 2.68 -6.65 -8.41
C GLU A 55 1.88 -5.36 -8.64
N ASP A 56 0.60 -5.48 -8.97
CA ASP A 56 -0.30 -4.34 -9.19
C ASP A 56 -0.44 -3.47 -7.93
N PHE A 57 -0.55 -4.10 -6.76
CA PHE A 57 -0.56 -3.40 -5.48
C PHE A 57 0.73 -2.61 -5.24
N ALA A 58 1.89 -3.22 -5.52
CA ALA A 58 3.18 -2.55 -5.44
C ALA A 58 3.31 -1.38 -6.43
N HIS A 59 2.75 -1.52 -7.64
CA HIS A 59 2.69 -0.42 -8.61
C HIS A 59 1.82 0.74 -8.15
N LEU A 60 0.65 0.47 -7.56
CA LEU A 60 -0.21 1.50 -6.97
C LEU A 60 0.49 2.24 -5.82
N ALA A 61 1.20 1.52 -4.94
CA ALA A 61 1.99 2.13 -3.88
C ALA A 61 3.09 3.07 -4.44
N VAL A 62 3.75 2.69 -5.53
CA VAL A 62 4.74 3.56 -6.20
C VAL A 62 4.07 4.81 -6.77
N LYS A 63 2.88 4.70 -7.37
CA LYS A 63 2.12 5.86 -7.85
C LYS A 63 1.74 6.81 -6.71
N LEU A 64 1.33 6.27 -5.56
CA LEU A 64 1.04 7.06 -4.36
C LEU A 64 2.28 7.87 -3.94
N GLN A 65 3.46 7.24 -3.90
CA GLN A 65 4.70 7.95 -3.59
C GLN A 65 4.99 9.09 -4.56
N GLN A 66 4.71 8.90 -5.86
CA GLN A 66 4.88 9.96 -6.85
C GLN A 66 3.89 11.10 -6.64
N ALA A 67 2.62 10.81 -6.35
CA ALA A 67 1.60 11.81 -6.06
C ALA A 67 1.97 12.65 -4.82
N VAL A 68 2.41 12.00 -3.75
CA VAL A 68 2.88 12.64 -2.51
C VAL A 68 4.08 13.54 -2.78
N LYS A 69 5.08 13.06 -3.53
CA LYS A 69 6.26 13.86 -3.93
C LYS A 69 5.90 15.10 -4.77
N ARG A 70 4.80 15.03 -5.53
CA ARG A 70 4.31 16.14 -6.36
C ARG A 70 3.40 17.10 -5.59
N GLY A 71 3.07 16.80 -4.33
CA GLY A 71 2.11 17.59 -3.57
C GLY A 71 0.66 17.43 -4.03
N ASN A 72 0.34 16.38 -4.81
CA ASN A 72 -0.97 16.20 -5.43
C ASN A 72 -1.92 15.42 -4.51
N VAL A 73 -2.62 16.14 -3.63
CA VAL A 73 -3.57 15.56 -2.65
C VAL A 73 -4.67 14.75 -3.34
N GLN A 74 -5.31 15.29 -4.37
CA GLN A 74 -6.43 14.62 -5.04
C GLN A 74 -6.01 13.30 -5.67
N GLU A 75 -4.87 13.28 -6.35
CA GLU A 75 -4.32 12.05 -6.92
C GLU A 75 -3.92 11.05 -5.82
N ALA A 76 -3.33 11.52 -4.72
CA ALA A 76 -2.99 10.67 -3.58
C ALA A 76 -4.24 10.01 -2.97
N VAL A 77 -5.32 10.77 -2.74
CA VAL A 77 -6.61 10.24 -2.23
C VAL A 77 -7.17 9.18 -3.17
N MET A 78 -7.26 9.47 -4.48
CA MET A 78 -7.76 8.50 -5.45
C MET A 78 -6.95 7.20 -5.49
N ILE A 79 -5.62 7.29 -5.34
CA ILE A 79 -4.74 6.12 -5.32
C ILE A 79 -4.94 5.34 -4.01
N VAL A 80 -5.12 6.02 -2.88
CA VAL A 80 -5.40 5.35 -1.59
C VAL A 80 -6.75 4.62 -1.64
N ASP A 81 -7.80 5.21 -2.20
CA ASP A 81 -9.09 4.53 -2.39
C ASP A 81 -8.94 3.27 -3.27
N SER A 82 -8.11 3.35 -4.31
CA SER A 82 -7.81 2.21 -5.18
C SER A 82 -7.02 1.12 -4.46
N LEU A 83 -6.07 1.51 -3.59
CA LEU A 83 -5.31 0.59 -2.74
C LEU A 83 -6.22 -0.07 -1.70
N ASP A 84 -7.15 0.66 -1.09
CA ASP A 84 -8.08 0.12 -0.10
C ASP A 84 -9.01 -0.91 -0.74
N ALA A 85 -9.54 -0.61 -1.93
CA ALA A 85 -10.32 -1.57 -2.71
C ALA A 85 -9.49 -2.80 -3.18
N ALA A 86 -8.21 -2.61 -3.49
CA ALA A 86 -7.30 -3.69 -3.88
C ALA A 86 -6.83 -4.54 -2.69
N LYS A 87 -6.89 -3.99 -1.47
CA LYS A 87 -6.49 -4.66 -0.24
C LYS A 87 -7.23 -5.98 -0.07
N ASP A 88 -8.55 -5.99 -0.32
CA ASP A 88 -9.39 -7.18 -0.25
C ASP A 88 -8.99 -8.30 -1.24
N TYR A 89 -8.27 -8.00 -2.32
CA TYR A 89 -7.74 -9.03 -3.23
C TYR A 89 -6.46 -9.66 -2.69
N CYS A 90 -5.62 -8.86 -2.03
CA CYS A 90 -4.55 -9.39 -1.18
C CYS A 90 -5.11 -10.17 0.02
N HIS A 91 -6.42 -10.14 0.32
CA HIS A 91 -6.98 -10.89 1.45
C HIS A 91 -7.05 -12.41 1.28
N ARG A 92 -6.73 -13.01 0.13
CA ARG A 92 -6.34 -14.45 0.16
C ARG A 92 -5.09 -14.69 1.00
N THR A 93 -4.29 -13.65 1.20
CA THR A 93 -3.13 -13.60 2.10
C THR A 93 -3.46 -13.00 3.48
N PHE A 94 -4.63 -12.36 3.66
CA PHE A 94 -5.07 -11.80 4.96
C PHE A 94 -6.16 -12.62 5.68
N SER A 95 -6.92 -13.44 4.97
CA SER A 95 -7.79 -14.46 5.55
C SER A 95 -6.93 -15.66 5.92
N MET A 96 -6.74 -15.85 7.22
CA MET A 96 -6.48 -17.19 7.77
C MET A 96 -7.76 -18.02 7.68
#